data_AF-A0A8T3MLU7-F1
#
_entry.id   AF-A0A8T3MLU7-F1
#
_cell.length_a   1.000
_cell.length_b   1.000
_cell.length_c   1.000
_cell.angle_alpha   90.00
_cell.angle_beta   90.00
_cell.angle_gamma   90.00
#
_symmetry.space_group_name_H-M   'P 1'
#
loop_
_entity.id
_entity.type
_entity.pdbx_description
1 polymer ?
#
loop_
_entity_poly.entity_id
_entity_poly.type
_entity_poly.pdbx_seq_one_letter_code
_entity_poly.pdbx_strand_id
1 'polypeptide(L)'
;MTELSIVRVFVGSGGTGGNPLGVFLDGPAVATGRQAIAAHLGFSETVFVDEVADGEAWITIHTPAAELAFAGHPTVGTSWLLREVGMPVEVVRVRAGAVATWPDGDLTWIRARAAWVHPLVIDELGDPAAVDAVTPPVMGAPGRYVWAWEDESAGRLRARYFPTDLGITE
;
A
#
# COMPACT_ATOMS: atom_id res chain seq x y z
N MET A 1 -23.73 -9.49 -5.59
CA MET A 1 -22.90 -8.56 -6.39
C MET A 1 -21.95 -7.92 -5.39
N THR A 2 -20.66 -8.19 -5.50
CA THR A 2 -19.66 -7.62 -4.57
C THR A 2 -19.25 -6.25 -5.09
N GLU A 3 -19.16 -5.26 -4.20
CA GLU A 3 -18.77 -3.90 -4.53
C GLU A 3 -17.26 -3.70 -4.35
N LEU A 4 -16.63 -3.00 -5.30
CA LEU A 4 -15.25 -2.55 -5.21
C LEU A 4 -15.25 -1.05 -4.89
N SER A 5 -14.70 -0.69 -3.73
CA SER A 5 -14.38 0.70 -3.41
C SER A 5 -12.98 1.03 -3.92
N ILE A 6 -12.83 2.22 -4.52
CA ILE A 6 -11.53 2.72 -4.97
C ILE A 6 -11.20 3.97 -4.17
N VAL A 7 -10.09 3.94 -3.46
CA VAL A 7 -9.57 5.09 -2.70
C VAL A 7 -8.20 5.49 -3.22
N ARG A 8 -7.79 6.73 -2.93
CA ARG A 8 -6.45 7.23 -3.26
C ARG A 8 -5.77 7.67 -1.97
N VAL A 9 -4.67 7.03 -1.62
CA VAL A 9 -3.99 7.20 -0.32
C VAL A 9 -2.82 8.17 -0.47
N PHE A 10 -2.56 9.02 0.55
CA PHE A 10 -1.50 10.04 0.54
C PHE A 10 -1.66 11.11 -0.55
N VAL A 11 -2.88 11.64 -0.68
CA VAL A 11 -3.18 12.75 -1.60
C VAL A 11 -2.60 14.04 -1.03
N GLY A 12 -1.79 14.73 -1.83
CA GLY A 12 -1.20 16.03 -1.47
C GLY A 12 -2.17 17.19 -1.63
N SER A 13 -1.69 18.39 -1.27
CA SER A 13 -2.43 19.64 -1.46
C SER A 13 -2.91 19.81 -2.90
N GLY A 14 -4.17 20.21 -3.09
CA GLY A 14 -4.75 20.38 -4.43
C GLY A 14 -5.12 19.08 -5.14
N GLY A 15 -5.12 17.94 -4.44
CA GLY A 15 -5.56 16.65 -4.99
C GLY A 15 -4.49 15.91 -5.81
N THR A 16 -3.24 16.35 -5.75
CA THR A 16 -2.15 15.79 -6.55
C THR A 16 -1.51 14.55 -5.91
N GLY A 17 -1.04 13.63 -6.74
CA GLY A 17 -0.32 12.44 -6.29
C GLY A 17 -1.25 11.38 -5.72
N GLY A 18 -0.77 10.68 -4.69
CA GLY A 18 -1.46 9.59 -4.01
C GLY A 18 -1.51 8.27 -4.80
N ASN A 19 -1.61 7.16 -4.06
CA ASN A 19 -1.60 5.81 -4.61
C ASN A 19 -3.03 5.22 -4.64
N PRO A 20 -3.57 4.85 -5.83
CA PRO A 20 -4.84 4.16 -5.94
C PRO A 20 -4.85 2.79 -5.25
N LEU A 21 -5.93 2.47 -4.57
CA LEU A 21 -6.13 1.23 -3.85
C LEU A 21 -7.54 0.70 -4.12
N GLY A 22 -7.64 -0.56 -4.57
CA GLY A 22 -8.90 -1.30 -4.61
C GLY A 22 -9.19 -1.97 -3.28
N VAL A 23 -10.40 -1.81 -2.74
CA VAL A 23 -10.84 -2.45 -1.49
C VAL A 23 -12.19 -3.12 -1.68
N PHE A 24 -12.25 -4.42 -1.38
CA PHE A 24 -13.49 -5.16 -1.23
C PHE A 24 -13.86 -5.24 0.25
N LEU A 25 -14.93 -4.57 0.66
CA LEU A 25 -15.42 -4.59 2.05
C LEU A 25 -16.10 -5.93 2.41
N ASP A 26 -16.61 -6.65 1.42
CA ASP A 26 -17.11 -8.03 1.55
C ASP A 26 -16.13 -8.99 0.89
N GLY A 27 -14.96 -9.13 1.51
CA GLY A 27 -13.90 -10.03 1.08
C GLY A 27 -14.32 -11.52 1.00
N PRO A 28 -15.15 -12.06 1.91
CA PRO A 28 -15.59 -13.45 1.84
C PRO A 28 -16.34 -13.79 0.54
N ALA A 29 -17.08 -12.85 -0.04
CA ALA A 29 -17.80 -13.05 -1.30
C ALA A 29 -16.88 -13.35 -2.51
N VAL A 30 -15.59 -13.05 -2.42
CA VAL A 30 -14.60 -13.25 -3.50
C VAL A 30 -13.38 -14.08 -3.06
N ALA A 31 -13.50 -14.85 -1.98
CA ALA A 31 -12.39 -15.56 -1.34
C ALA A 31 -11.58 -16.48 -2.28
N THR A 32 -12.24 -17.17 -3.22
CA THR A 32 -11.58 -18.13 -4.14
C THR A 32 -10.84 -17.47 -5.30
N GLY A 33 -11.07 -16.18 -5.56
CA GLY A 33 -10.59 -15.49 -6.75
C GLY A 33 -9.64 -14.33 -6.49
N ARG A 34 -9.25 -14.07 -5.23
CA ARG A 34 -8.54 -12.84 -4.82
C ARG A 34 -7.32 -12.50 -5.66
N GLN A 35 -6.43 -13.48 -5.88
CA GLN A 35 -5.20 -13.25 -6.64
C GLN A 35 -5.48 -12.93 -8.12
N ALA A 36 -6.44 -13.64 -8.74
CA ALA A 36 -6.83 -13.39 -10.13
C ALA A 36 -7.52 -12.02 -10.26
N ILE A 37 -8.33 -11.63 -9.27
CA ILE A 37 -8.96 -10.32 -9.20
C ILE A 37 -7.90 -9.23 -9.08
N ALA A 38 -6.95 -9.35 -8.15
CA ALA A 38 -5.87 -8.36 -7.98
C ALA A 38 -5.03 -8.20 -9.27
N ALA A 39 -4.68 -9.32 -9.91
CA ALA A 39 -3.99 -9.31 -11.20
C ALA A 39 -4.80 -8.65 -12.32
N HIS A 40 -6.12 -8.87 -12.34
CA HIS A 40 -7.01 -8.29 -13.35
C HIS A 40 -7.25 -6.79 -13.14
N LEU A 41 -7.39 -6.34 -11.89
CA LEU A 41 -7.61 -4.93 -11.56
C LEU A 41 -6.37 -4.07 -11.80
N GLY A 42 -5.17 -4.63 -11.60
CA GLY A 42 -3.91 -3.96 -11.94
C GLY A 42 -3.53 -2.79 -11.03
N PHE A 43 -4.19 -2.62 -9.88
CA PHE A 43 -3.68 -1.75 -8.81
C PHE A 43 -2.36 -2.30 -8.26
N SER A 44 -1.54 -1.43 -7.64
CA SER A 44 -0.36 -1.88 -6.88
C SER A 44 -0.76 -2.92 -5.84
N GLU A 45 -1.87 -2.67 -5.14
CA GLU A 45 -2.47 -3.61 -4.20
C GLU A 45 -4.00 -3.57 -4.28
N THR A 46 -4.61 -4.72 -3.97
CA THR A 46 -6.03 -4.89 -3.72
C THR A 46 -6.22 -5.50 -2.33
N VAL A 47 -7.08 -4.89 -1.53
CA VAL A 47 -7.39 -5.35 -0.16
C VAL A 47 -8.74 -6.04 -0.14
N PHE A 48 -8.82 -7.12 0.62
CA PHE A 48 -10.06 -7.82 0.91
C PHE A 48 -10.28 -7.80 2.41
N VAL A 49 -11.37 -7.18 2.86
CA VAL A 49 -11.77 -7.16 4.27
C VAL A 49 -12.57 -8.43 4.56
N ASP A 50 -12.00 -9.31 5.37
CA ASP A 50 -12.57 -10.59 5.73
C ASP A 50 -13.63 -10.46 6.83
N GLU A 51 -13.34 -9.62 7.81
CA GLU A 51 -14.17 -9.43 9.00
C GLU A 51 -13.91 -8.06 9.61
N VAL A 52 -14.95 -7.46 10.19
CA VAL A 52 -14.86 -6.29 11.05
C VAL A 52 -15.65 -6.58 12.32
N ALA A 53 -14.96 -6.71 13.46
CA ALA A 53 -15.56 -7.08 14.73
C ALA A 53 -14.74 -6.51 15.89
N ASP A 54 -15.41 -6.12 16.98
CA ASP A 54 -14.79 -5.68 18.23
C ASP A 54 -13.72 -4.58 18.07
N GLY A 55 -13.93 -3.66 17.12
CA GLY A 55 -13.00 -2.57 16.85
C GLY A 55 -11.76 -3.00 16.06
N GLU A 56 -11.76 -4.19 15.46
CA GLU A 56 -10.68 -4.71 14.64
C GLU A 56 -11.17 -5.11 13.25
N ALA A 57 -10.28 -5.04 12.24
CA ALA A 57 -10.54 -5.53 10.90
C ALA A 57 -9.49 -6.58 10.49
N TRP A 58 -9.93 -7.71 9.95
CA TRP A 58 -9.05 -8.73 9.35
C TRP A 58 -9.02 -8.53 7.85
N ILE A 59 -7.82 -8.41 7.29
CA ILE A 59 -7.67 -8.15 5.86
C ILE A 59 -6.59 -9.02 5.23
N THR A 60 -6.76 -9.33 3.94
CA THR A 60 -5.66 -9.79 3.07
C THR A 60 -5.31 -8.72 2.04
N ILE A 61 -4.04 -8.65 1.68
CA ILE A 61 -3.49 -7.65 0.76
C ILE A 61 -2.82 -8.40 -0.38
N HIS A 62 -3.26 -8.16 -1.61
CA HIS A 62 -2.71 -8.83 -2.79
C HIS A 62 -2.17 -7.80 -3.77
N THR A 63 -0.94 -8.00 -4.22
CA THR A 63 -0.43 -7.39 -5.45
C THR A 63 -0.91 -8.19 -6.66
N PRO A 64 -0.62 -7.76 -7.90
CA PRO A 64 -0.89 -8.56 -9.08
C PRO A 64 -0.22 -9.95 -9.05
N ALA A 65 0.95 -10.09 -8.42
CA ALA A 65 1.71 -11.34 -8.41
C ALA A 65 1.51 -12.21 -7.15
N ALA A 66 1.28 -11.61 -5.97
CA ALA A 66 1.26 -12.37 -4.72
C ALA A 66 0.46 -11.69 -3.59
N GLU A 67 0.15 -12.47 -2.55
CA GLU A 67 -0.32 -11.95 -1.27
C GLU A 67 0.84 -11.40 -0.42
N LEU A 68 0.71 -10.18 0.07
CA LEU A 68 1.67 -9.54 0.98
C LEU A 68 1.36 -9.87 2.44
N ALA A 69 2.41 -9.98 3.25
CA ALA A 69 2.23 -10.13 4.69
C ALA A 69 1.74 -8.82 5.35
N PHE A 70 2.17 -7.70 4.80
CA PHE A 70 1.83 -6.35 5.21
C PHE A 70 2.13 -5.36 4.08
N ALA A 71 1.37 -4.27 4.00
CA ALA A 71 1.71 -3.09 3.21
C ALA A 71 1.14 -1.83 3.89
N GLY A 72 1.91 -0.74 3.86
CA GLY A 72 1.58 0.48 4.60
C GLY A 72 0.35 1.21 4.06
N HIS A 73 0.42 1.75 2.84
CA HIS A 73 -0.68 2.52 2.26
C HIS A 73 -1.98 1.72 2.12
N PRO A 74 -1.99 0.39 1.83
CA PRO A 74 -3.21 -0.40 1.84
C PRO A 74 -3.88 -0.44 3.21
N THR A 75 -3.08 -0.54 4.28
CA THR A 75 -3.59 -0.53 5.65
C THR A 75 -4.15 0.85 6.03
N VAL A 76 -3.46 1.94 5.67
CA VAL A 76 -3.94 3.32 5.89
C VAL A 76 -5.27 3.56 5.14
N GLY A 77 -5.30 3.24 3.85
CA GLY A 77 -6.47 3.45 3.00
C GLY A 77 -7.68 2.63 3.44
N THR A 78 -7.46 1.39 3.88
CA THR A 78 -8.53 0.51 4.38
C THR A 78 -9.08 1.01 5.71
N SER A 79 -8.22 1.41 6.66
CA SER A 79 -8.67 1.98 7.93
C SER A 79 -9.44 3.29 7.73
N TRP A 80 -8.98 4.15 6.81
CA TRP A 80 -9.71 5.37 6.44
C TRP A 80 -11.08 5.03 5.86
N LEU A 81 -11.16 4.13 4.87
CA LEU A 81 -12.42 3.74 4.24
C LEU A 81 -13.41 3.16 5.25
N LEU A 82 -12.95 2.28 6.13
CA LEU A 82 -13.78 1.68 7.18
C LEU A 82 -14.41 2.74 8.10
N ARG A 83 -13.66 3.78 8.47
CA ARG A 83 -14.20 4.93 9.22
C ARG A 83 -15.28 5.66 8.41
N GLU A 84 -15.02 5.95 7.14
CA GLU A 84 -15.97 6.69 6.27
C GLU A 84 -17.30 5.96 6.09
N VAL A 85 -17.29 4.62 6.08
CA VAL A 85 -18.51 3.80 5.99
C VAL A 85 -19.14 3.47 7.35
N GLY A 86 -18.68 4.10 8.43
CA GLY A 86 -19.27 3.96 9.76
C GLY A 86 -18.84 2.71 10.54
N MET A 87 -17.74 2.08 10.15
CA MET A 87 -17.16 0.89 10.78
C MET A 87 -15.71 1.15 11.27
N PRO A 88 -15.47 2.17 12.13
CA PRO A 88 -14.13 2.49 12.57
C PRO A 88 -13.49 1.34 13.35
N VAL A 89 -12.18 1.20 13.20
CA VAL A 89 -11.36 0.18 13.87
C VAL A 89 -10.13 0.83 14.50
N GLU A 90 -9.62 0.22 15.56
CA GLU A 90 -8.39 0.59 16.26
C GLU A 90 -7.22 -0.32 15.85
N VAL A 91 -7.53 -1.49 15.29
CA VAL A 91 -6.54 -2.46 14.82
C VAL A 91 -6.92 -3.00 13.45
N VAL A 92 -5.96 -3.02 12.52
CA VAL A 92 -6.05 -3.80 11.29
C VAL A 92 -5.12 -5.00 11.42
N ARG A 93 -5.68 -6.20 11.33
CA ARG A 93 -4.95 -7.46 11.34
C ARG A 93 -4.63 -7.89 9.92
N VAL A 94 -3.33 -7.91 9.65
CA VAL A 94 -2.74 -8.46 8.42
C VAL A 94 -2.04 -9.78 8.75
N ARG A 95 -1.61 -10.51 7.72
CA ARG A 95 -0.87 -11.78 7.90
C ARG A 95 0.41 -11.63 8.73
N ALA A 96 1.08 -10.47 8.71
CA ALA A 96 2.25 -10.19 9.54
C ALA A 96 1.93 -9.94 11.03
N GLY A 97 0.69 -9.57 11.37
CA GLY A 97 0.26 -9.29 12.74
C GLY A 97 -0.72 -8.12 12.86
N ALA A 98 -0.93 -7.66 14.09
CA ALA A 98 -1.79 -6.53 14.40
C ALA A 98 -1.09 -5.19 14.11
N VAL A 99 -1.77 -4.30 13.39
CA VAL A 99 -1.36 -2.93 13.08
C VAL A 99 -2.33 -1.98 13.78
N ALA A 100 -1.85 -1.23 14.77
CA ALA A 100 -2.67 -0.19 15.39
C ALA A 100 -2.94 0.93 14.38
N THR A 101 -4.17 1.45 14.38
CA THR A 101 -4.60 2.55 13.51
C THR A 101 -5.43 3.57 14.29
N TRP A 102 -5.27 4.86 13.99
CA TRP A 102 -6.04 5.92 14.63
C TRP A 102 -6.18 7.13 13.71
N PRO A 103 -7.29 7.89 13.83
CA PRO A 103 -7.44 9.16 13.14
C PRO A 103 -6.70 10.28 13.89
N ASP A 104 -6.23 11.27 13.13
CA ASP A 104 -5.75 12.55 13.65
C ASP A 104 -6.24 13.66 12.70
N GLY A 105 -7.39 14.26 13.05
CA GLY A 105 -8.14 15.12 12.14
C GLY A 105 -8.55 14.37 10.86
N ASP A 106 -8.06 14.89 9.73
CA ASP A 106 -8.29 14.34 8.39
C ASP A 106 -7.28 13.25 8.01
N LEU A 107 -6.27 13.00 8.85
CA LEU A 107 -5.25 11.98 8.62
C LEU A 107 -5.62 10.66 9.27
N THR A 108 -5.16 9.56 8.67
CA THR A 108 -5.18 8.21 9.25
C THR A 108 -3.75 7.76 9.47
N TRP A 109 -3.45 7.37 10.71
CA TRP A 109 -2.14 6.88 11.11
C TRP A 109 -2.16 5.37 11.33
N ILE A 110 -1.03 4.72 11.07
CA ILE A 110 -0.81 3.33 11.45
C ILE A 110 0.53 3.19 12.20
N ARG A 111 0.64 2.13 13.01
CA ARG A 111 1.92 1.72 13.62
C ARG A 111 2.21 0.25 13.30
N ALA A 112 3.24 0.03 12.48
CA ALA A 112 3.70 -1.29 12.07
C ALA A 112 5.19 -1.48 12.38
N ARG A 113 5.69 -2.72 12.29
CA ARG A 113 7.10 -3.04 12.53
C ARG A 113 7.90 -2.79 11.24
N ALA A 114 8.98 -2.03 11.32
CA ALA A 114 9.89 -1.81 10.19
C ALA A 114 10.47 -3.12 9.64
N ALA A 115 10.63 -4.14 10.49
CA ALA A 115 11.11 -5.47 10.09
C ALA A 115 10.13 -6.25 9.18
N TRP A 116 8.91 -5.76 8.96
CA TRP A 116 7.95 -6.37 8.03
C TRP A 116 8.10 -5.89 6.58
N VAL A 117 8.97 -4.92 6.34
CA VAL A 117 9.33 -4.52 4.97
C VAL A 117 9.99 -5.71 4.27
N HIS A 118 9.50 -6.05 3.09
CA HIS A 118 10.09 -7.11 2.27
C HIS A 118 11.49 -6.71 1.80
N PRO A 119 12.36 -7.69 1.48
CA PRO A 119 13.70 -7.38 0.99
C PRO A 119 13.67 -6.50 -0.26
N LEU A 120 14.49 -5.46 -0.28
CA LEU A 120 14.70 -4.62 -1.46
C LEU A 120 16.15 -4.17 -1.56
N VAL A 121 16.58 -3.86 -2.78
CA VAL A 121 17.85 -3.18 -3.05
C VAL A 121 17.62 -1.68 -2.91
N ILE A 122 18.43 -1.01 -2.10
CA ILE A 122 18.35 0.44 -1.88
C ILE A 122 19.62 1.05 -2.44
N ASP A 123 19.49 1.91 -3.44
CA ASP A 123 20.59 2.65 -4.04
C ASP A 123 20.43 4.15 -3.80
N GLU A 124 21.44 4.76 -3.18
CA GLU A 124 21.58 6.22 -3.16
C GLU A 124 22.27 6.67 -4.46
N LEU A 125 21.66 7.63 -5.14
CA LEU A 125 22.18 8.31 -6.32
C LEU A 125 22.61 9.72 -5.93
N GLY A 126 23.62 10.25 -6.61
CA GLY A 126 24.17 11.59 -6.31
C GLY A 126 23.36 12.76 -6.86
N ASP A 127 22.29 12.50 -7.61
CA ASP A 127 21.52 13.53 -8.33
C ASP A 127 20.03 13.13 -8.41
N PRO A 128 19.09 14.00 -7.98
CA PRO A 128 17.67 13.82 -8.20
C PRO A 128 17.27 13.54 -9.66
N ALA A 129 17.94 14.16 -10.64
CA ALA A 129 17.66 13.88 -12.05
C ALA A 129 18.08 12.46 -12.46
N ALA A 130 19.10 11.90 -11.81
CA ALA A 130 19.49 10.50 -12.02
C ALA A 130 18.44 9.51 -11.49
N VAL A 131 17.72 9.86 -10.41
CA VAL A 131 16.57 9.08 -9.92
C VAL A 131 15.48 9.02 -10.99
N ASP A 132 15.12 10.15 -11.58
CA ASP A 132 14.10 10.22 -12.62
C ASP A 132 14.52 9.49 -13.92
N ALA A 133 15.82 9.46 -14.21
CA ALA A 133 16.36 8.80 -15.39
C ALA A 133 16.47 7.26 -15.27
N VAL A 134 16.22 6.67 -14.08
CA VAL A 134 16.31 5.20 -13.91
C VAL A 134 15.27 4.49 -14.78
N THR A 135 15.75 3.61 -15.65
CA THR A 135 14.91 2.66 -16.37
C THR A 135 14.41 1.58 -15.39
N PRO A 136 13.09 1.33 -15.31
CA PRO A 136 12.55 0.26 -14.47
C PRO A 136 13.22 -1.10 -14.78
N PRO A 137 13.53 -1.91 -13.76
CA PRO A 137 13.96 -3.29 -13.95
C PRO A 137 12.92 -4.11 -14.75
N VAL A 138 13.36 -5.23 -15.32
CA VAL A 138 12.42 -6.19 -15.92
C VAL A 138 11.49 -6.76 -14.86
N MET A 139 10.24 -7.06 -15.24
CA MET A 139 9.25 -7.64 -14.33
C MET A 139 9.77 -8.95 -13.71
N GLY A 140 9.61 -9.11 -12.40
CA GLY A 140 10.17 -10.22 -11.61
C GLY A 140 11.61 -10.03 -11.10
N ALA A 141 12.31 -8.96 -11.49
CA ALA A 141 13.59 -8.61 -10.87
C ALA A 141 13.40 -8.17 -9.41
N PRO A 142 14.42 -8.27 -8.53
CA PRO A 142 14.32 -7.85 -7.14
C PRO A 142 13.82 -6.41 -7.00
N GLY A 143 12.97 -6.16 -5.99
CA GLY A 143 12.47 -4.83 -5.70
C GLY A 143 13.62 -3.84 -5.52
N ARG A 144 13.54 -2.69 -6.21
CA ARG A 144 14.63 -1.69 -6.21
C ARG A 144 14.10 -0.32 -5.82
N TYR A 145 14.70 0.29 -4.81
CA TYR A 145 14.42 1.64 -4.35
C TYR A 145 15.63 2.52 -4.63
N VAL A 146 15.43 3.58 -5.40
CA VAL A 146 16.49 4.53 -5.74
C VAL A 146 16.13 5.90 -5.17
N TRP A 147 17.11 6.61 -4.62
CA TRP A 147 16.86 7.91 -4.03
C TRP A 147 18.08 8.82 -4.11
N ALA A 148 17.87 10.13 -4.04
CA ALA A 148 18.92 11.14 -3.96
C ALA A 148 18.44 12.31 -3.10
N TRP A 149 19.36 12.96 -2.39
CA TRP A 149 19.04 14.21 -1.69
C TRP A 149 18.74 15.32 -2.71
N GLU A 150 17.58 15.96 -2.56
CA GLU A 150 17.30 17.24 -3.20
C GLU A 150 17.84 18.38 -2.34
N ASP A 151 17.70 18.25 -1.03
CA ASP A 151 18.21 19.16 0.00
C ASP A 151 18.30 18.39 1.32
N GLU A 152 19.50 17.89 1.62
CA GLU A 152 19.77 17.12 2.83
C GLU A 152 19.53 17.93 4.10
N SER A 153 19.89 19.22 4.08
CA SER A 153 19.74 20.11 5.24
C SER A 153 18.28 20.32 5.63
N ALA A 154 17.38 20.25 4.65
CA ALA A 154 15.94 20.35 4.84
C ALA A 154 15.23 18.99 4.87
N GLY A 155 15.96 17.87 4.80
CA GLY A 155 15.40 16.52 4.80
C GLY A 155 14.52 16.21 3.59
N ARG A 156 14.78 16.83 2.42
CA ARG A 156 14.05 16.57 1.18
C ARG A 156 14.85 15.67 0.25
N LEU A 157 14.20 14.62 -0.23
CA LEU A 157 14.78 13.65 -1.14
C LEU A 157 13.85 13.40 -2.32
N ARG A 158 14.45 13.00 -3.44
CA ARG A 158 13.76 12.42 -4.59
C ARG A 158 13.91 10.92 -4.50
N ALA A 159 12.82 10.17 -4.63
CA ALA A 159 12.87 8.70 -4.62
C ALA A 159 11.89 8.09 -5.62
N ARG A 160 12.24 6.89 -6.09
CA ARG A 160 11.41 6.02 -6.92
C ARG A 160 11.56 4.59 -6.43
N TYR A 161 10.47 3.83 -6.51
CA TYR A 161 10.45 2.44 -6.09
C TYR A 161 9.90 1.56 -7.21
N PHE A 162 10.59 0.46 -7.49
CA PHE A 162 10.25 -0.52 -8.51
C PHE A 162 9.96 -1.88 -7.86
N PRO A 163 8.70 -2.18 -7.49
CA PRO A 163 8.28 -3.47 -6.92
C PRO A 163 8.07 -4.54 -8.00
N THR A 164 9.05 -4.74 -8.88
CA THR A 164 8.91 -5.65 -10.02
C THR A 164 8.79 -7.12 -9.62
N ASP A 165 9.38 -7.51 -8.49
CA ASP A 165 9.23 -8.83 -7.87
C ASP A 165 7.81 -9.08 -7.35
N LEU A 166 7.06 -8.01 -7.10
CA LEU A 166 5.67 -8.05 -6.67
C LEU A 166 4.67 -7.92 -7.83
N GLY A 167 5.14 -7.88 -9.08
CA GLY A 167 4.26 -7.76 -10.25
C GLY A 167 3.70 -6.36 -10.47
N ILE A 168 4.28 -5.33 -9.84
CA ILE A 168 3.78 -3.96 -9.87
C ILE A 168 4.61 -3.14 -10.87
N THR A 169 3.91 -2.44 -11.75
CA THR A 169 4.50 -1.42 -12.62
C THR A 169 4.44 -0.06 -11.93
N GLU A 170 5.52 0.71 -11.99
CA GLU A 170 5.55 2.11 -11.54
C GLU A 170 4.74 3.03 -12.46
#